data_AF-A0A2K9AJH3-F1
#
_entry.id   AF-A0A2K9AJH3-F1
#
_cell.length_a   1.000
_cell.length_b   1.000
_cell.length_c   1.000
_cell.angle_alpha   90.00
_cell.angle_beta   90.00
_cell.angle_gamma   90.00
#
_symmetry.space_group_name_H-M   'P 1'
#
loop_
_entity.id
_entity.type
_entity.pdbx_description
1 polymer ?
#
loop_
_entity_poly.entity_id
_entity_poly.type
_entity_poly.pdbx_seq_one_letter_code
_entity_poly.pdbx_strand_id
1 'polypeptide(L)'
;MNKTNYLKDLREALQSHGVLEVDIKDVISDYEGMYEDALERGLSDDEAYNLLGDPNQVYEELRDTLQMKQMKRYKHKFIALSPFLAVLVFMTVGMSTDIWHPTWLIFLIIPITAIILSTQKEEKIVALSPFVAVITFILVGTYTNYWNPAWLVFLIIPLVALVYEKNNVKKALMISSILIAAAFYLYMGYAQDDFRTGLFGFILPLVVMLYYAELQFELVVKNPLKRKNAIVFASVIIGSIATFFLLGYLADGWAYAWMVFLLIPMTAIYLYDQPRKLTPFMPFIAVIIFYSLGFFFGLFAISWIAFLLIPVVAIIENA
;
A
#
# COMPACT_ATOMS: atom_id res chain seq x y z
N MET A 1 24.35 3.80 -47.07
CA MET A 1 24.56 4.63 -45.85
C MET A 1 25.44 3.85 -44.90
N ASN A 2 26.62 4.32 -44.50
CA ASN A 2 27.54 3.51 -43.68
C ASN A 2 27.07 3.36 -42.21
N LYS A 3 27.55 2.33 -41.52
CA LYS A 3 27.26 2.04 -40.09
C LYS A 3 27.33 3.27 -39.19
N THR A 4 28.41 4.04 -39.25
CA THR A 4 28.65 5.18 -38.36
C THR A 4 27.60 6.28 -38.55
N ASN A 5 27.22 6.58 -39.79
CA ASN A 5 26.20 7.58 -40.09
C ASN A 5 24.82 7.07 -39.65
N TYR A 6 24.50 5.80 -39.89
CA TYR A 6 23.24 5.21 -39.45
C TYR A 6 23.03 5.30 -37.93
N LEU A 7 24.03 4.87 -37.14
CA LEU A 7 23.95 4.92 -35.68
C LEU A 7 23.90 6.36 -35.16
N LYS A 8 24.54 7.30 -35.86
CA LYS A 8 24.45 8.73 -35.54
C LYS A 8 23.03 9.26 -35.76
N ASP A 9 22.44 8.97 -36.91
CA ASP A 9 21.08 9.42 -37.27
C ASP A 9 20.03 8.79 -36.34
N LEU A 10 20.19 7.51 -35.99
CA LEU A 10 19.36 6.84 -34.98
C LEU A 10 19.47 7.49 -33.61
N ARG A 11 20.68 7.87 -33.20
CA ARG A 11 20.88 8.59 -31.93
C ARG A 11 20.19 9.95 -31.94
N GLU A 12 20.33 10.71 -33.03
CA GLU A 12 19.69 12.03 -33.19
C GLU A 12 18.16 11.91 -33.20
N ALA A 13 17.60 10.88 -33.86
CA ALA A 13 16.18 10.57 -33.85
C ALA A 13 15.67 10.28 -32.43
N LEU A 14 16.37 9.44 -31.66
CA LEU A 14 15.99 9.14 -30.27
C LEU A 14 16.12 10.36 -29.34
N GLN A 15 17.16 11.18 -29.52
CA GLN A 15 17.37 12.41 -28.73
C GLN A 15 16.30 13.46 -29.01
N SER A 16 15.93 13.67 -30.27
CA SER A 16 14.91 14.66 -30.65
C SER A 16 13.53 14.33 -30.09
N HIS A 17 13.25 13.04 -29.84
CA HIS A 17 12.02 12.57 -29.21
C HIS A 17 12.09 12.43 -27.68
N GLY A 18 13.17 12.93 -27.05
CA GLY A 18 13.28 12.99 -25.58
C GLY A 18 13.53 11.64 -24.90
N VAL A 19 14.10 10.66 -25.62
CA VAL A 19 14.48 9.38 -25.03
C VAL A 19 15.64 9.58 -24.03
N LEU A 20 15.58 8.92 -22.88
CA LEU A 20 16.65 8.98 -21.87
C LEU A 20 17.96 8.41 -22.43
N GLU A 21 19.08 9.11 -22.21
CA GLU A 21 20.41 8.75 -22.73
C GLU A 21 20.84 7.30 -22.43
N VAL A 22 20.43 6.74 -21.29
CA VAL A 22 20.70 5.32 -20.97
C VAL A 22 19.96 4.37 -21.91
N ASP A 23 18.72 4.69 -22.29
CA ASP A 23 17.95 3.87 -23.22
C ASP A 23 18.42 4.07 -24.66
N ILE A 24 18.91 5.27 -24.99
CA ILE A 24 19.59 5.52 -26.26
C ILE A 24 20.84 4.64 -26.40
N LYS A 25 21.66 4.55 -25.36
CA LYS A 25 22.86 3.68 -25.38
C LYS A 25 22.49 2.21 -25.59
N ASP A 26 21.46 1.72 -24.89
CA ASP A 26 20.98 0.35 -25.06
C ASP A 26 20.54 0.10 -26.51
N VAL A 27 19.68 0.96 -27.06
CA VAL A 27 19.16 0.83 -28.44
C VAL A 27 20.30 0.92 -29.47
N ILE A 28 21.23 1.86 -29.30
CA ILE A 28 22.38 1.99 -30.20
C ILE A 28 23.27 0.75 -30.15
N SER A 29 23.49 0.16 -28.96
CA SER A 29 24.25 -1.08 -28.82
C SER A 29 23.57 -2.26 -29.52
N ASP A 30 22.25 -2.37 -29.41
CA ASP A 30 21.48 -3.45 -30.05
C ASP A 30 21.52 -3.31 -31.58
N TYR A 31 21.32 -2.09 -32.09
CA TYR A 31 21.36 -1.81 -33.54
C TYR A 31 22.78 -1.87 -34.11
N GLU A 32 23.79 -1.56 -33.32
CA GLU A 32 25.19 -1.77 -33.69
C GLU A 32 25.48 -3.25 -33.95
N GLY A 33 25.05 -4.13 -33.03
CA GLY A 33 25.18 -5.58 -33.20
C GLY A 33 24.39 -6.12 -34.40
N MET A 34 23.15 -5.66 -34.59
CA MET A 34 22.34 -6.06 -35.76
C MET A 34 22.95 -5.60 -37.10
N TYR A 35 23.61 -4.44 -37.13
CA TYR A 35 24.32 -3.95 -38.30
C TYR A 35 25.57 -4.79 -38.59
N GLU A 36 26.35 -5.13 -37.56
CA GLU A 36 27.52 -6.00 -37.69
C GLU A 36 27.14 -7.40 -38.21
N ASP A 37 26.10 -8.01 -37.64
CA ASP A 37 25.56 -9.29 -38.11
C ASP A 37 25.14 -9.25 -39.58
N ALA A 38 24.61 -8.12 -40.06
CA ALA A 38 24.24 -7.96 -41.46
C ALA A 38 25.48 -7.97 -42.37
N LEU A 39 26.53 -7.22 -41.98
CA LEU A 39 27.80 -7.19 -42.69
C LEU A 39 28.48 -8.57 -42.71
N GLU A 40 28.45 -9.30 -41.59
CA GLU A 40 29.01 -10.65 -41.52
C GLU A 40 28.29 -11.66 -42.43
N ARG A 41 27.00 -11.46 -42.68
CA ARG A 41 26.22 -12.25 -43.65
C ARG A 41 26.51 -11.89 -45.11
N GLY A 42 27.40 -10.92 -45.36
CA GLY A 42 27.78 -10.46 -46.69
C GLY A 42 26.83 -9.43 -47.30
N LEU A 43 25.95 -8.82 -46.51
CA LEU A 43 25.09 -7.73 -46.97
C LEU A 43 25.92 -6.45 -47.13
N SER A 44 25.56 -5.64 -48.12
CA SER A 44 26.11 -4.29 -48.29
C SER A 44 25.52 -3.30 -47.27
N ASP A 45 26.17 -2.17 -47.03
CA ASP A 45 25.69 -1.10 -46.14
C ASP A 45 24.26 -0.61 -46.50
N ASP A 46 23.91 -0.60 -47.78
CA ASP A 46 22.57 -0.19 -48.25
C ASP A 46 21.50 -1.27 -48.00
N GLU A 47 21.86 -2.55 -48.12
CA GLU A 47 20.98 -3.67 -47.77
C GLU A 47 20.78 -3.75 -46.25
N ALA A 48 21.84 -3.52 -45.47
CA ALA A 48 21.75 -3.43 -44.02
C ALA A 48 20.84 -2.27 -43.57
N TYR A 49 20.93 -1.11 -44.23
CA TYR A 49 20.02 0.02 -43.99
C TYR A 49 18.55 -0.35 -44.27
N ASN A 50 18.28 -0.96 -45.42
CA ASN A 50 16.93 -1.37 -45.79
C ASN A 50 16.36 -2.46 -44.87
N LEU A 51 17.22 -3.31 -44.29
CA LEU A 51 16.85 -4.34 -43.34
C LEU A 51 16.50 -3.76 -41.96
N LEU A 52 17.29 -2.80 -41.47
CA LEU A 52 17.13 -2.20 -40.14
C LEU A 52 16.08 -1.08 -40.10
N GLY A 53 15.76 -0.50 -41.26
CA GLY A 53 14.75 0.55 -41.40
C GLY A 53 15.27 1.95 -41.10
N ASP A 54 14.48 2.95 -41.48
CA ASP A 54 14.79 4.37 -41.24
C ASP A 54 14.86 4.68 -39.73
N PRO A 55 15.85 5.45 -39.26
CA PRO A 55 15.98 5.89 -37.87
C PRO A 55 14.69 6.40 -37.20
N ASN A 56 13.83 7.13 -37.90
CA ASN A 56 12.58 7.63 -37.31
C ASN A 56 11.53 6.52 -37.22
N GLN A 57 11.49 5.61 -38.19
CA GLN A 57 10.62 4.45 -38.14
C GLN A 57 11.02 3.52 -36.98
N VAL A 58 12.31 3.30 -36.78
CA VAL A 58 12.84 2.56 -35.63
C VAL A 58 12.37 3.17 -34.31
N TYR A 59 12.43 4.51 -34.19
CA TYR A 59 11.88 5.16 -33.01
C TYR A 59 10.38 4.91 -32.86
N GLU A 60 9.57 5.04 -33.92
CA GLU A 60 8.13 4.80 -33.85
C GLU A 60 7.78 3.38 -33.40
N GLU A 61 8.55 2.37 -33.86
CA GLU A 61 8.40 0.98 -33.45
C GLU A 61 8.81 0.74 -31.99
N LEU A 62 9.85 1.44 -31.53
CA LEU A 62 10.35 1.35 -30.15
C LEU A 62 9.65 2.29 -29.18
N ARG A 63 8.86 3.26 -29.64
CA ARG A 63 8.31 4.34 -28.80
C ARG A 63 7.57 3.78 -27.60
N ASP A 64 6.67 2.83 -27.82
CA ASP A 64 5.84 2.28 -26.74
C ASP A 64 6.68 1.51 -25.72
N THR A 65 7.70 0.76 -26.17
CA THR A 65 8.59 0.00 -25.28
C THR A 65 9.49 0.93 -24.47
N LEU A 66 10.05 1.97 -25.11
CA LEU A 66 10.85 3.01 -24.47
C LEU A 66 10.03 3.80 -23.45
N GLN A 67 8.82 4.24 -23.81
CA GLN A 67 7.91 4.95 -22.90
C GLN A 67 7.52 4.07 -21.71
N MET A 68 7.21 2.79 -21.92
CA MET A 68 6.94 1.85 -20.83
C MET A 68 8.13 1.67 -19.90
N LYS A 69 9.35 1.54 -20.44
CA LYS A 69 10.60 1.39 -19.66
C LYS A 69 10.86 2.63 -18.81
N GLN A 70 10.70 3.82 -19.40
CA GLN A 70 10.81 5.10 -18.70
C GLN A 70 9.76 5.23 -17.58
N MET A 71 8.49 4.97 -17.88
CA MET A 71 7.40 5.01 -16.89
C MET A 71 7.66 4.08 -15.70
N LYS A 72 8.09 2.83 -15.95
CA LYS A 72 8.47 1.89 -14.88
C LYS A 72 9.62 2.43 -14.04
N ARG A 73 10.65 3.01 -14.67
CA ARG A 73 11.81 3.59 -13.98
C ARG A 73 11.41 4.77 -13.09
N TYR A 74 10.58 5.69 -13.58
CA TYR A 74 10.06 6.79 -12.77
C TYR A 74 9.26 6.27 -11.57
N LYS A 75 8.35 5.31 -11.78
CA LYS A 75 7.59 4.68 -10.67
C LYS A 75 8.51 4.13 -9.58
N HIS A 76 9.52 3.34 -9.96
CA HIS A 76 10.46 2.78 -8.99
C HIS A 76 11.27 3.85 -8.25
N LYS A 77 11.75 4.89 -8.95
CA LYS A 77 12.46 6.01 -8.32
C LYS A 77 11.58 6.75 -7.31
N PHE A 78 10.32 7.04 -7.65
CA PHE A 78 9.39 7.73 -6.75
C PHE A 78 9.09 6.91 -5.50
N ILE A 79 8.85 5.60 -5.65
CA ILE A 79 8.62 4.71 -4.50
C ILE A 79 9.86 4.69 -3.59
N ALA A 80 11.07 4.58 -4.17
CA ALA A 80 12.32 4.56 -3.41
C ALA A 80 12.64 5.89 -2.70
N LEU A 81 12.23 7.02 -3.28
CA LEU A 81 12.46 8.36 -2.70
C LEU A 81 11.40 8.77 -1.68
N SER A 82 10.21 8.14 -1.70
CA SER A 82 9.09 8.49 -0.81
C SER A 82 9.42 8.49 0.69
N PRO A 83 10.27 7.59 1.24
CA PRO A 83 10.61 7.62 2.67
C PRO A 83 11.47 8.83 3.04
N PHE A 84 12.43 9.20 2.19
CA PHE A 84 13.28 10.38 2.40
C PHE A 84 12.46 11.66 2.39
N LEU A 85 11.53 11.77 1.44
CA LEU A 85 10.62 12.92 1.36
C LEU A 85 9.72 12.98 2.60
N ALA A 86 9.18 11.85 3.05
CA ALA A 86 8.35 11.79 4.26
C ALA A 86 9.11 12.24 5.51
N VAL A 87 10.36 11.78 5.70
CA VAL A 87 11.22 12.22 6.81
C VAL A 87 11.51 13.72 6.72
N LEU A 88 11.87 14.22 5.54
CA LEU A 88 12.18 15.63 5.34
C LEU A 88 10.98 16.53 5.68
N VAL A 89 9.79 16.17 5.20
CA VAL A 89 8.55 16.90 5.53
C VAL A 89 8.22 16.79 7.02
N PHE A 90 8.28 15.59 7.60
CA PHE A 90 8.03 15.37 9.04
C PHE A 90 8.93 16.25 9.92
N MET A 91 10.24 16.24 9.63
CA MET A 91 11.24 17.00 10.38
C MET A 91 11.06 18.51 10.18
N THR A 92 10.77 18.95 8.96
CA THR A 92 10.58 20.37 8.66
C THR A 92 9.35 20.93 9.36
N VAL A 93 8.22 20.22 9.29
CA VAL A 93 6.98 20.65 9.95
C VAL A 93 7.12 20.58 11.47
N GLY A 94 7.70 19.49 12.00
CA GLY A 94 7.92 19.31 13.43
C GLY A 94 8.83 20.38 14.01
N MET A 95 9.95 20.72 13.36
CA MET A 95 10.85 21.76 13.86
C MET A 95 10.32 23.19 13.68
N SER A 96 9.54 23.47 12.62
CA SER A 96 9.03 24.82 12.37
C SER A 96 7.79 25.18 13.17
N THR A 97 6.95 24.19 13.50
CA THR A 97 5.67 24.41 14.18
C THR A 97 5.58 23.77 15.57
N ASP A 98 6.55 22.93 15.95
CA ASP A 98 6.52 22.07 17.15
C ASP A 98 5.34 21.07 17.18
N ILE A 99 4.70 20.86 16.02
CA ILE A 99 3.60 19.91 15.86
C ILE A 99 4.15 18.59 15.32
N TRP A 100 4.38 17.65 16.22
CA TRP A 100 4.86 16.31 15.88
C TRP A 100 3.71 15.30 15.69
N HIS A 101 2.63 15.50 16.45
CA HIS A 101 1.38 14.77 16.33
C HIS A 101 0.27 15.72 15.83
N PRO A 102 -0.49 15.38 14.77
CA PRO A 102 -0.52 14.11 14.04
C PRO A 102 0.39 14.06 12.79
N THR A 103 1.39 14.94 12.69
CA THR A 103 2.28 15.11 11.51
C THR A 103 2.91 13.81 11.01
N TRP A 104 3.16 12.83 11.88
CA TRP A 104 3.64 11.49 11.52
C TRP A 104 2.77 10.75 10.49
N LEU A 105 1.49 11.12 10.32
CA LEU A 105 0.64 10.58 9.27
C LEU A 105 1.24 10.74 7.86
N ILE A 106 2.17 11.69 7.66
CA ILE A 106 2.92 11.85 6.41
C ILE A 106 3.64 10.55 5.99
N PHE A 107 4.05 9.70 6.93
CA PHE A 107 4.70 8.41 6.62
C PHE A 107 3.77 7.44 5.87
N LEU A 108 2.45 7.61 5.95
CA LEU A 108 1.50 6.81 5.18
C LEU A 108 1.60 7.09 3.66
N ILE A 109 2.26 8.18 3.24
CA ILE A 109 2.52 8.44 1.82
C ILE A 109 3.35 7.32 1.16
N ILE A 110 4.19 6.61 1.93
CA ILE A 110 5.05 5.53 1.44
C ILE A 110 4.20 4.36 0.90
N PRO A 111 3.34 3.70 1.70
CA PRO A 111 2.48 2.64 1.18
C PRO A 111 1.41 3.18 0.21
N ILE A 112 0.89 4.39 0.41
CA ILE A 112 -0.10 4.99 -0.50
C ILE A 112 0.49 5.18 -1.91
N THR A 113 1.69 5.73 -2.03
CA THR A 113 2.34 5.94 -3.34
C THR A 113 2.66 4.62 -4.01
N ALA A 114 3.10 3.61 -3.26
CA ALA A 114 3.28 2.26 -3.79
C ALA A 114 1.98 1.75 -4.42
N ILE A 115 0.86 1.74 -3.68
CA ILE A 115 -0.45 1.29 -4.16
C ILE A 115 -0.91 2.09 -5.38
N ILE A 116 -0.77 3.42 -5.36
CA ILE A 116 -1.18 4.27 -6.47
C ILE A 116 -0.41 3.94 -7.76
N LEU A 117 0.87 3.60 -7.64
CA LEU A 117 1.75 3.38 -8.79
C LEU A 117 1.76 1.91 -9.27
N SER A 118 1.50 0.95 -8.39
CA SER A 118 1.56 -0.50 -8.67
C SER A 118 0.22 -1.18 -8.91
N THR A 119 -0.88 -0.65 -8.37
CA THR A 119 -2.19 -1.33 -8.39
C THR A 119 -3.07 -0.87 -9.57
N GLN A 120 -3.85 -1.80 -10.13
CA GLN A 120 -4.83 -1.51 -11.19
C GLN A 120 -5.89 -0.51 -10.72
N LYS A 121 -6.50 0.24 -11.65
CA LYS A 121 -7.43 1.34 -11.31
C LYS A 121 -8.62 0.89 -10.45
N GLU A 122 -9.17 -0.30 -10.72
CA GLU A 122 -10.37 -0.80 -10.05
C GLU A 122 -10.09 -1.21 -8.59
N GLU A 123 -8.97 -1.86 -8.32
CA GLU A 123 -8.61 -2.35 -6.97
C GLU A 123 -8.02 -1.24 -6.08
N LYS A 124 -7.57 -0.14 -6.69
CA LYS A 124 -6.90 0.97 -6.00
C LYS A 124 -7.76 1.60 -4.92
N ILE A 125 -9.05 1.78 -5.16
CA ILE A 125 -9.96 2.44 -4.20
C ILE A 125 -10.11 1.57 -2.95
N VAL A 126 -10.30 0.26 -3.13
CA VAL A 126 -10.38 -0.71 -2.02
C VAL A 126 -9.06 -0.72 -1.24
N ALA A 127 -7.93 -0.78 -1.93
CA ALA A 127 -6.60 -0.83 -1.32
C ALA A 127 -6.23 0.46 -0.54
N LEU A 128 -6.73 1.63 -0.96
CA LEU A 128 -6.49 2.91 -0.29
C LEU A 128 -7.43 3.16 0.90
N SER A 129 -8.59 2.49 0.95
CA SER A 129 -9.61 2.71 1.99
C SER A 129 -9.10 2.59 3.44
N PRO A 130 -8.19 1.66 3.81
CA PRO A 130 -7.70 1.58 5.18
C PRO A 130 -6.83 2.78 5.57
N PHE A 131 -6.06 3.33 4.63
CA PHE A 131 -5.22 4.51 4.88
C PHE A 131 -6.07 5.75 5.09
N VAL A 132 -7.11 5.92 4.25
CA VAL A 132 -8.09 7.00 4.42
C VAL A 132 -8.75 6.87 5.80
N ALA A 133 -9.18 5.67 6.17
CA ALA A 133 -9.83 5.43 7.46
C ALA A 133 -8.90 5.76 8.65
N VAL A 134 -7.64 5.32 8.63
CA VAL A 134 -6.65 5.64 9.68
C VAL A 134 -6.39 7.13 9.77
N ILE A 135 -6.16 7.81 8.63
CA ILE A 135 -5.93 9.26 8.60
C ILE A 135 -7.11 9.99 9.22
N THR A 136 -8.32 9.70 8.77
CA THR A 136 -9.54 10.33 9.28
C THR A 136 -9.75 10.00 10.76
N PHE A 137 -9.56 8.75 11.18
CA PHE A 137 -9.70 8.33 12.58
C PHE A 137 -8.74 9.10 13.50
N ILE A 138 -7.45 9.19 13.14
CA ILE A 138 -6.45 9.93 13.92
C ILE A 138 -6.77 11.43 13.93
N LEU A 139 -7.06 12.05 12.78
CA LEU A 139 -7.35 13.49 12.74
C LEU A 139 -8.59 13.86 13.55
N VAL A 140 -9.68 13.09 13.40
CA VAL A 140 -10.92 13.32 14.17
C VAL A 140 -10.63 13.13 15.66
N GLY A 141 -10.02 12.01 16.05
CA GLY A 141 -9.66 11.74 17.43
C GLY A 141 -8.79 12.84 18.04
N THR A 142 -7.72 13.25 17.36
CA THR A 142 -6.77 14.25 17.85
C THR A 142 -7.38 15.64 18.01
N TYR A 143 -8.13 16.12 17.01
CA TYR A 143 -8.62 17.51 17.02
C TYR A 143 -9.97 17.68 17.71
N THR A 144 -10.77 16.61 17.82
CA THR A 144 -12.13 16.69 18.38
C THR A 144 -12.34 15.84 19.63
N ASN A 145 -11.35 15.01 19.99
CA ASN A 145 -11.41 14.04 21.09
C ASN A 145 -12.53 12.98 20.97
N TYR A 146 -13.18 12.88 19.81
CA TYR A 146 -14.26 11.92 19.54
C TYR A 146 -13.75 10.54 19.10
N TRP A 147 -12.83 9.95 19.86
CA TRP A 147 -12.22 8.64 19.53
C TRP A 147 -13.23 7.50 19.47
N ASN A 148 -14.20 7.50 20.38
CA ASN A 148 -15.22 6.46 20.49
C ASN A 148 -16.16 6.41 19.27
N PRO A 149 -16.82 7.49 18.82
CA PRO A 149 -17.60 7.43 17.58
C PRO A 149 -16.74 7.39 16.31
N ALA A 150 -15.49 7.86 16.35
CA ALA A 150 -14.63 7.92 15.17
C ALA A 150 -14.26 6.54 14.60
N TRP A 151 -14.27 5.46 15.38
CA TRP A 151 -13.94 4.13 14.84
C TRP A 151 -14.91 3.69 13.75
N LEU A 152 -16.13 4.23 13.69
CA LEU A 152 -17.09 3.95 12.62
C LEU A 152 -16.55 4.28 11.22
N VAL A 153 -15.55 5.16 11.11
CA VAL A 153 -14.88 5.47 9.85
C VAL A 153 -14.23 4.22 9.23
N PHE A 154 -13.82 3.24 10.03
CA PHE A 154 -13.29 1.96 9.51
C PHE A 154 -14.33 1.17 8.71
N LEU A 155 -15.63 1.45 8.86
CA LEU A 155 -16.69 0.84 8.05
C LEU A 155 -16.63 1.25 6.57
N ILE A 156 -15.87 2.30 6.22
CA ILE A 156 -15.59 2.64 4.81
C ILE A 156 -14.91 1.47 4.09
N ILE A 157 -14.07 0.69 4.78
CA ILE A 157 -13.34 -0.44 4.17
C ILE A 157 -14.32 -1.49 3.60
N PRO A 158 -15.23 -2.11 4.40
CA PRO A 158 -16.21 -3.03 3.85
C PRO A 158 -17.20 -2.35 2.91
N LEU A 159 -17.60 -1.08 3.15
CA LEU A 159 -18.53 -0.37 2.26
C LEU A 159 -17.97 -0.18 0.85
N VAL A 160 -16.70 0.22 0.74
CA VAL A 160 -16.00 0.37 -0.55
C VAL A 160 -15.84 -0.99 -1.24
N ALA A 161 -15.51 -2.04 -0.50
CA ALA A 161 -15.43 -3.40 -1.05
C ALA A 161 -16.78 -3.87 -1.62
N LEU A 162 -17.89 -3.56 -0.94
CA LEU A 162 -19.25 -3.90 -1.39
C LEU A 162 -19.70 -3.15 -2.64
N VAL A 163 -19.04 -2.05 -3.02
CA VAL A 163 -19.35 -1.35 -4.28
C VAL A 163 -19.18 -2.28 -5.49
N TYR A 164 -18.22 -3.21 -5.41
CA TYR A 164 -17.88 -4.17 -6.47
C TYR A 164 -18.71 -5.46 -6.42
N GLU A 165 -19.63 -5.61 -5.47
CA GLU A 165 -20.54 -6.76 -5.40
C GLU A 165 -21.50 -6.73 -6.60
N LYS A 166 -21.59 -7.85 -7.33
CA LYS A 166 -22.38 -7.95 -8.57
C LYS A 166 -23.88 -8.05 -8.30
N ASN A 167 -24.25 -8.68 -7.18
CA ASN A 167 -25.65 -8.84 -6.80
C ASN A 167 -26.16 -7.59 -6.09
N ASN A 168 -26.98 -6.81 -6.79
CA ASN A 168 -27.55 -5.55 -6.28
C ASN A 168 -28.38 -5.72 -5.01
N VAL A 169 -29.11 -6.83 -4.85
CA VAL A 169 -29.93 -7.09 -3.66
C VAL A 169 -29.05 -7.40 -2.46
N LYS A 170 -28.07 -8.30 -2.63
CA LYS A 170 -27.07 -8.61 -1.60
C LYS A 170 -26.31 -7.36 -1.18
N LYS A 171 -25.83 -6.57 -2.15
CA LYS A 171 -25.15 -5.29 -1.94
C LYS A 171 -26.00 -4.32 -1.12
N ALA A 172 -27.26 -4.10 -1.53
CA ALA A 172 -28.16 -3.18 -0.84
C ALA A 172 -28.45 -3.62 0.60
N LEU A 173 -28.69 -4.91 0.83
CA LEU A 173 -28.93 -5.45 2.17
C LEU A 173 -27.69 -5.39 3.07
N MET A 174 -26.51 -5.67 2.53
CA MET A 174 -25.26 -5.55 3.29
C MET A 174 -24.98 -4.09 3.66
N ILE A 175 -25.09 -3.16 2.71
CA ILE A 175 -24.89 -1.73 2.98
C ILE A 175 -25.93 -1.23 3.99
N SER A 176 -27.22 -1.56 3.82
CA SER A 176 -28.27 -1.11 4.74
C SER A 176 -28.05 -1.66 6.14
N SER A 177 -27.63 -2.92 6.29
CA SER A 177 -27.32 -3.51 7.60
C SER A 177 -26.20 -2.79 8.34
N ILE A 178 -25.13 -2.38 7.62
CA ILE A 178 -24.01 -1.61 8.17
C ILE A 178 -24.50 -0.22 8.59
N LEU A 179 -25.29 0.46 7.75
CA LEU A 179 -25.82 1.79 8.06
C LEU A 179 -26.79 1.78 9.24
N ILE A 180 -27.66 0.78 9.33
CA ILE A 180 -28.58 0.59 10.46
C ILE A 180 -27.78 0.36 11.74
N ALA A 181 -26.76 -0.50 11.70
CA ALA A 181 -25.89 -0.76 12.86
C ALA A 181 -25.15 0.51 13.31
N ALA A 182 -24.60 1.29 12.38
CA ALA A 182 -23.94 2.55 12.68
C ALA A 182 -24.91 3.59 13.27
N ALA A 183 -26.11 3.71 12.71
CA ALA A 183 -27.15 4.61 13.22
C ALA A 183 -27.61 4.20 14.62
N PHE A 184 -27.81 2.90 14.86
CA PHE A 184 -28.14 2.36 16.18
C PHE A 184 -27.02 2.63 17.19
N TYR A 185 -25.75 2.42 16.80
CA TYR A 185 -24.59 2.70 17.63
C TYR A 185 -24.54 4.17 18.07
N LEU A 186 -24.70 5.09 17.11
CA LEU A 186 -24.70 6.53 17.39
C LEU A 186 -25.91 6.94 18.23
N TYR A 187 -27.09 6.38 17.97
CA TYR A 187 -28.29 6.63 18.77
C TYR A 187 -28.10 6.17 20.21
N MET A 188 -27.67 4.93 20.45
CA MET A 188 -27.42 4.42 21.80
C MET A 188 -26.32 5.21 22.50
N GLY A 189 -25.26 5.56 21.78
CA GLY A 189 -24.16 6.35 22.32
C GLY A 189 -24.55 7.77 22.74
N TYR A 190 -25.24 8.52 21.87
CA TYR A 190 -25.54 9.93 22.14
C TYR A 190 -26.89 10.18 22.83
N ALA A 191 -27.90 9.36 22.56
CA ALA A 191 -29.23 9.54 23.16
C ALA A 191 -29.39 8.80 24.48
N GLN A 192 -28.73 7.64 24.65
CA GLN A 192 -28.83 6.81 25.84
C GLN A 192 -27.54 6.79 26.68
N ASP A 193 -26.50 7.53 26.27
CA ASP A 193 -25.17 7.55 26.89
C ASP A 193 -24.56 6.14 27.07
N ASP A 194 -24.94 5.21 26.18
CA ASP A 194 -24.54 3.80 26.24
C ASP A 194 -24.03 3.28 24.89
N PHE A 195 -22.77 3.62 24.60
CA PHE A 195 -22.06 3.10 23.43
C PHE A 195 -21.83 1.59 23.50
N ARG A 196 -21.89 0.96 24.69
CA ARG A 196 -21.61 -0.48 24.83
C ARG A 196 -22.74 -1.30 24.27
N THR A 197 -23.99 -0.96 24.59
CA THR A 197 -25.15 -1.65 24.00
C THR A 197 -25.31 -1.34 22.52
N GLY A 198 -24.91 -0.14 22.08
CA GLY A 198 -24.83 0.22 20.67
C GLY A 198 -24.03 -0.78 19.82
N LEU A 199 -22.96 -1.38 20.37
CA LEU A 199 -22.15 -2.37 19.66
C LEU A 199 -22.93 -3.61 19.21
N PHE A 200 -23.93 -4.02 19.99
CA PHE A 200 -24.76 -5.18 19.62
C PHE A 200 -25.51 -4.95 18.30
N GLY A 201 -25.70 -3.70 17.87
CA GLY A 201 -26.21 -3.37 16.54
C GLY A 201 -25.37 -3.98 15.41
N PHE A 202 -24.06 -4.14 15.60
CA PHE A 202 -23.16 -4.74 14.61
C PHE A 202 -23.31 -6.25 14.47
N ILE A 203 -24.11 -6.91 15.31
CA ILE A 203 -24.55 -8.30 15.06
C ILE A 203 -25.37 -8.38 13.77
N LEU A 204 -26.17 -7.35 13.45
CA LEU A 204 -27.01 -7.33 12.25
C LEU A 204 -26.20 -7.49 10.94
N PRO A 205 -25.19 -6.66 10.64
CA PRO A 205 -24.38 -6.84 9.44
C PRO A 205 -23.61 -8.16 9.42
N LEU A 206 -23.21 -8.70 10.59
CA LEU A 206 -22.59 -10.03 10.66
C LEU A 206 -23.57 -11.13 10.26
N VAL A 207 -24.82 -11.09 10.75
CA VAL A 207 -25.87 -12.06 10.38
C VAL A 207 -26.20 -11.97 8.89
N VAL A 208 -26.35 -10.76 8.35
CA VAL A 208 -26.59 -10.55 6.91
C VAL A 208 -25.41 -11.05 6.08
N MET A 209 -24.18 -10.81 6.53
CA MET A 209 -22.98 -11.33 5.87
C MET A 209 -22.93 -12.85 5.89
N LEU A 210 -23.27 -13.50 7.01
CA LEU A 210 -23.31 -14.95 7.12
C LEU A 210 -24.42 -15.58 6.28
N TYR A 211 -25.58 -14.92 6.15
CA TYR A 211 -26.68 -15.38 5.30
C TYR A 211 -26.29 -15.44 3.81
N TYR A 212 -25.52 -14.44 3.35
CA TYR A 212 -25.04 -14.35 1.97
C TYR A 212 -23.63 -14.89 1.75
N ALA A 213 -22.94 -15.30 2.81
CA ALA A 213 -21.78 -16.14 2.68
C ALA A 213 -22.32 -17.44 2.09
N GLU A 214 -22.13 -17.63 0.79
CA GLU A 214 -22.01 -18.96 0.24
C GLU A 214 -20.85 -19.59 1.02
N LEU A 215 -21.18 -20.19 2.16
CA LEU A 215 -20.30 -21.01 2.95
C LEU A 215 -20.06 -22.26 2.11
N GLN A 216 -19.34 -22.10 0.99
CA GLN A 216 -18.38 -23.10 0.60
C GLN A 216 -17.38 -23.13 1.73
N PHE A 217 -17.75 -23.82 2.80
CA PHE A 217 -16.79 -24.44 3.69
C PHE A 217 -15.99 -25.40 2.82
N GLU A 218 -15.06 -24.88 2.03
CA GLU A 218 -13.80 -25.56 1.79
C GLU A 218 -13.03 -25.58 3.14
N LEU A 219 -13.66 -26.16 4.18
CA LEU A 219 -13.01 -26.72 5.37
C LEU A 219 -12.04 -27.85 4.97
N VAL A 220 -11.97 -28.17 3.69
CA VAL A 220 -11.02 -29.09 3.07
C VAL A 220 -9.91 -28.30 2.39
N VAL A 221 -9.23 -27.43 3.14
CA VAL A 221 -7.81 -27.21 2.84
C VAL A 221 -7.13 -28.56 3.09
N LYS A 222 -6.98 -29.38 2.03
CA LYS A 222 -6.40 -30.74 2.09
C LYS A 222 -5.03 -30.77 2.76
N ASN A 223 -4.35 -29.62 2.82
CA ASN A 223 -3.07 -29.47 3.49
C ASN A 223 -3.25 -29.06 4.97
N PRO A 224 -2.93 -29.94 5.94
CA PRO A 224 -3.10 -29.67 7.36
C PRO A 224 -2.29 -28.46 7.86
N LEU A 225 -1.16 -28.16 7.20
CA LEU A 225 -0.30 -27.02 7.55
C LEU A 225 -0.97 -25.68 7.21
N LYS A 226 -1.57 -25.58 6.01
CA LYS A 226 -2.31 -24.38 5.60
C LYS A 226 -3.56 -24.15 6.47
N ARG A 227 -4.23 -25.23 6.90
CA ARG A 227 -5.37 -25.13 7.83
C ARG A 227 -4.95 -24.59 9.20
N LYS A 228 -3.84 -25.08 9.76
CA LYS A 228 -3.30 -24.57 11.03
C LYS A 228 -2.98 -23.08 10.94
N ASN A 229 -2.30 -22.66 9.87
CA ASN A 229 -1.95 -21.25 9.66
C ASN A 229 -3.22 -20.38 9.51
N ALA A 230 -4.22 -20.83 8.75
CA ALA A 230 -5.49 -20.11 8.62
C ALA A 230 -6.22 -19.94 9.97
N ILE A 231 -6.24 -20.97 10.81
CA ILE A 231 -6.84 -20.90 12.16
C ILE A 231 -6.08 -19.91 13.04
N VAL A 232 -4.74 -19.97 13.05
CA VAL A 232 -3.91 -19.03 13.82
C VAL A 232 -4.17 -17.60 13.35
N PHE A 233 -4.19 -17.35 12.03
CA PHE A 233 -4.46 -16.03 11.47
C PHE A 233 -5.85 -15.50 11.86
N ALA A 234 -6.89 -16.32 11.75
CA ALA A 234 -8.25 -15.95 12.17
C ALA A 234 -8.33 -15.66 13.67
N SER A 235 -7.63 -16.45 14.50
CA SER A 235 -7.61 -16.23 15.95
C SER A 235 -6.95 -14.90 16.34
N VAL A 236 -5.89 -14.48 15.63
CA VAL A 236 -5.26 -13.17 15.85
C VAL A 236 -6.20 -12.04 15.47
N ILE A 237 -6.92 -12.14 14.34
CA ILE A 237 -7.89 -11.11 13.94
C ILE A 237 -8.97 -10.94 15.02
N ILE A 238 -9.59 -12.05 15.46
CA ILE A 238 -10.64 -12.03 16.50
C ILE A 238 -10.06 -11.49 17.82
N GLY A 239 -8.88 -11.95 18.21
CA GLY A 239 -8.19 -11.49 19.42
C GLY A 239 -7.86 -10.00 19.37
N SER A 240 -7.41 -9.47 18.22
CA SER A 240 -7.11 -8.05 18.04
C SER A 240 -8.36 -7.20 18.15
N ILE A 241 -9.47 -7.60 17.53
CA ILE A 241 -10.77 -6.90 17.63
C ILE A 241 -11.26 -6.91 19.08
N ALA A 242 -11.25 -8.07 19.74
CA ALA A 242 -11.68 -8.19 21.13
C ALA A 242 -10.83 -7.30 22.04
N THR A 243 -9.51 -7.34 21.90
CA THR A 243 -8.57 -6.54 22.69
C THR A 243 -8.76 -5.04 22.44
N PHE A 244 -9.00 -4.63 21.19
CA PHE A 244 -9.29 -3.24 20.84
C PHE A 244 -10.48 -2.70 21.63
N PHE A 245 -11.61 -3.41 21.63
CA PHE A 245 -12.79 -3.01 22.39
C PHE A 245 -12.60 -3.11 23.90
N LEU A 246 -11.92 -4.16 24.39
CA LEU A 246 -11.62 -4.29 25.82
C LEU A 246 -10.79 -3.10 26.33
N LEU A 247 -9.71 -2.74 25.62
CA LEU A 247 -8.89 -1.57 25.96
C LEU A 247 -9.69 -0.27 25.85
N GLY A 248 -10.48 -0.12 24.78
CA GLY A 248 -11.34 1.04 24.57
C GLY A 248 -12.33 1.27 25.73
N TYR A 249 -13.07 0.24 26.15
CA TYR A 249 -14.13 0.41 27.15
C TYR A 249 -13.70 0.23 28.61
N LEU A 250 -12.66 -0.56 28.89
CA LEU A 250 -12.20 -0.81 30.26
C LEU A 250 -11.12 0.18 30.71
N ALA A 251 -10.29 0.64 29.78
CA ALA A 251 -9.13 1.50 30.07
C ALA A 251 -9.20 2.86 29.37
N ASP A 252 -10.36 3.22 28.82
CA ASP A 252 -10.57 4.41 27.96
C ASP A 252 -9.51 4.53 26.85
N GLY A 253 -9.07 3.37 26.36
CA GLY A 253 -7.83 3.23 25.60
C GLY A 253 -7.97 3.47 24.11
N TRP A 254 -9.06 4.08 23.64
CA TRP A 254 -9.38 4.20 22.21
C TRP A 254 -8.26 4.81 21.37
N ALA A 255 -7.54 5.78 21.95
CA ALA A 255 -6.44 6.47 21.27
C ALA A 255 -5.23 5.56 20.98
N TYR A 256 -4.95 4.55 21.81
CA TYR A 256 -3.79 3.66 21.64
C TYR A 256 -4.16 2.20 21.28
N ALA A 257 -5.41 1.79 21.53
CA ALA A 257 -5.88 0.42 21.33
C ALA A 257 -5.79 -0.03 19.87
N TRP A 258 -5.86 0.89 18.90
CA TRP A 258 -5.78 0.56 17.48
C TRP A 258 -4.44 -0.09 17.09
N MET A 259 -3.36 0.14 17.85
CA MET A 259 -2.05 -0.48 17.60
C MET A 259 -2.11 -2.02 17.61
N VAL A 260 -3.08 -2.61 18.32
CA VAL A 260 -3.30 -4.06 18.35
C VAL A 260 -3.63 -4.63 16.97
N PHE A 261 -4.19 -3.83 16.05
CA PHE A 261 -4.45 -4.26 14.67
C PHE A 261 -3.16 -4.50 13.87
N LEU A 262 -2.02 -3.93 14.28
CA LEU A 262 -0.73 -4.17 13.63
C LEU A 262 -0.24 -5.63 13.80
N LEU A 263 -0.79 -6.38 14.75
CA LEU A 263 -0.52 -7.81 14.92
C LEU A 263 -1.06 -8.66 13.75
N ILE A 264 -2.10 -8.19 13.05
CA ILE A 264 -2.71 -8.91 11.93
C ILE A 264 -1.70 -9.06 10.77
N PRO A 265 -1.15 -7.97 10.19
CA PRO A 265 -0.16 -8.09 9.12
C PRO A 265 1.13 -8.76 9.60
N MET A 266 1.57 -8.54 10.85
CA MET A 266 2.73 -9.27 11.41
C MET A 266 2.51 -10.78 11.42
N THR A 267 1.32 -11.24 11.81
CA THR A 267 0.98 -12.66 11.80
C THR A 267 0.89 -13.22 10.38
N ALA A 268 0.37 -12.43 9.43
CA ALA A 268 0.36 -12.82 8.02
C ALA A 268 1.78 -13.06 7.48
N ILE A 269 2.72 -12.15 7.77
CA ILE A 269 4.13 -12.30 7.40
C ILE A 269 4.72 -13.56 8.03
N TYR A 270 4.51 -13.76 9.33
CA TYR A 270 5.03 -14.93 10.04
C TYR A 270 4.54 -16.26 9.45
N LEU A 271 3.28 -16.33 9.00
CA LEU A 271 2.65 -17.57 8.54
C LEU A 271 2.82 -17.85 7.04
N TYR A 272 2.94 -16.82 6.21
CA TYR A 272 2.92 -16.94 4.76
C TYR A 272 4.21 -16.50 4.06
N ASP A 273 5.08 -15.76 4.74
CA ASP A 273 6.35 -15.28 4.22
C ASP A 273 7.53 -16.07 4.80
N GLN A 274 8.75 -15.83 4.30
CA GLN A 274 9.91 -16.61 4.75
C GLN A 274 10.17 -16.45 6.26
N PRO A 275 10.16 -17.54 7.06
CA PRO A 275 10.10 -17.50 8.53
C PRO A 275 11.36 -16.97 9.22
N ARG A 276 12.40 -16.59 8.47
CA ARG A 276 13.71 -16.18 9.02
C ARG A 276 14.03 -14.70 8.84
N LYS A 277 13.17 -13.95 8.13
CA LYS A 277 13.42 -12.55 7.83
C LYS A 277 12.73 -11.65 8.85
N LEU A 278 13.49 -10.81 9.55
CA LEU A 278 12.96 -9.86 10.53
C LEU A 278 12.60 -8.53 9.88
N THR A 279 13.22 -8.21 8.75
CA THR A 279 13.01 -6.97 7.99
C THR A 279 11.52 -6.64 7.76
N PRO A 280 10.64 -7.58 7.37
CA PRO A 280 9.24 -7.26 7.10
C PRO A 280 8.43 -6.86 8.34
N PHE A 281 8.88 -7.23 9.54
CA PHE A 281 8.19 -6.89 10.80
C PHE A 281 8.54 -5.49 11.31
N MET A 282 9.68 -4.94 10.90
CA MET A 282 10.21 -3.68 11.44
C MET A 282 9.29 -2.47 11.27
N PRO A 283 8.57 -2.27 10.14
CA PRO A 283 7.64 -1.15 10.02
C PRO A 283 6.56 -1.16 11.11
N PHE A 284 6.01 -2.33 11.46
CA PHE A 284 4.97 -2.47 12.47
C PHE A 284 5.51 -2.22 13.87
N ILE A 285 6.66 -2.82 14.19
CA ILE A 285 7.34 -2.65 15.48
C ILE A 285 7.75 -1.18 15.67
N ALA A 286 8.29 -0.54 14.64
CA ALA A 286 8.65 0.87 14.66
C ALA A 286 7.44 1.76 14.96
N VAL A 287 6.29 1.52 14.33
CA VAL A 287 5.05 2.28 14.60
C VAL A 287 4.56 2.08 16.04
N ILE A 288 4.61 0.85 16.56
CA ILE A 288 4.22 0.57 17.96
C ILE A 288 5.12 1.34 18.93
N ILE A 289 6.44 1.27 18.75
CA ILE A 289 7.40 1.99 19.60
C ILE A 289 7.20 3.50 19.46
N PHE A 290 7.11 4.00 18.23
CA PHE A 290 6.92 5.41 17.91
C PHE A 290 5.68 5.97 18.62
N TYR A 291 4.53 5.34 18.40
CA TYR A 291 3.27 5.82 18.91
C TYR A 291 3.17 5.66 20.42
N SER A 292 3.70 4.57 20.99
CA SER A 292 3.70 4.38 22.45
C SER A 292 4.56 5.44 23.16
N LEU A 293 5.77 5.70 22.68
CA LEU A 293 6.63 6.73 23.24
C LEU A 293 6.04 8.14 23.06
N GLY A 294 5.47 8.41 21.89
CA GLY A 294 4.80 9.68 21.63
C GLY A 294 3.57 9.90 22.50
N PHE A 295 2.67 8.92 22.55
CA PHE A 295 1.38 9.04 23.22
C PHE A 295 1.51 9.07 24.75
N PHE A 296 2.28 8.14 25.34
CA PHE A 296 2.38 8.03 26.80
C PHE A 296 3.40 8.97 27.43
N PHE A 297 4.44 9.37 26.68
CA PHE A 297 5.55 10.18 27.22
C PHE A 297 5.73 11.53 26.52
N GLY A 298 4.91 11.86 25.51
CA GLY A 298 5.04 13.09 24.73
C GLY A 298 6.26 13.12 23.80
N LEU A 299 6.94 11.98 23.60
CA LEU A 299 8.24 11.92 22.92
C LEU A 299 8.12 11.74 21.40
N PHE A 300 7.11 12.33 20.75
CA PHE A 300 6.93 12.23 19.29
C PHE A 300 8.14 12.78 18.51
N ALA A 301 8.83 13.78 19.05
CA ALA A 301 10.01 14.40 18.45
C ALA A 301 11.25 13.49 18.37
N ILE A 302 11.37 12.51 19.26
CA ILE A 302 12.55 11.61 19.33
C ILE A 302 12.19 10.20 18.87
N SER A 303 10.96 9.78 19.12
CA SER A 303 10.51 8.41 18.86
C SER A 303 10.53 8.02 17.38
N TRP A 304 10.62 8.98 16.43
CA TRP A 304 10.78 8.68 15.00
C TRP A 304 12.05 7.88 14.70
N ILE A 305 13.05 7.95 15.58
CA ILE A 305 14.27 7.13 15.51
C ILE A 305 13.92 5.63 15.45
N ALA A 306 12.77 5.21 15.98
CA ALA A 306 12.28 3.83 15.86
C ALA A 306 12.16 3.37 14.40
N PHE A 307 11.90 4.26 13.44
CA PHE A 307 11.85 3.92 12.02
C PHE A 307 13.22 3.54 11.43
N LEU A 308 14.33 3.87 12.10
CA LEU A 308 15.67 3.39 11.71
C LEU A 308 15.86 1.88 11.91
N LEU A 309 14.98 1.22 12.68
CA LEU A 309 14.98 -0.25 12.80
C LEU A 309 14.82 -0.93 11.44
N ILE A 310 14.10 -0.30 10.50
CA ILE A 310 13.84 -0.87 9.16
C ILE A 310 15.15 -1.07 8.38
N PRO A 311 15.93 -0.02 8.06
CA PRO A 311 17.19 -0.19 7.33
C PRO A 311 18.27 -0.91 8.16
N VAL A 312 18.32 -0.70 9.47
CA VAL A 312 19.36 -1.33 10.33
C VAL A 312 19.21 -2.84 10.33
N VAL A 313 18.00 -3.35 10.55
CA VAL A 313 17.76 -4.80 10.53
C VAL A 313 17.93 -5.37 9.13
N ALA A 314 17.52 -4.64 8.09
CA ALA A 314 17.73 -5.07 6.71
C ALA A 314 19.23 -5.24 6.36
N ILE A 315 20.09 -4.33 6.85
CA ILE A 315 21.54 -4.45 6.64
C ILE A 315 22.08 -5.64 7.42
N ILE A 316 21.73 -5.78 8.71
CA ILE A 316 22.21 -6.88 9.57
C ILE A 316 21.79 -8.25 9.01
N GLU A 317 20.59 -8.35 8.45
CA GLU A 317 20.05 -9.60 7.92
C GLU A 317 20.68 -10.01 6.57
N ASN A 318 21.22 -9.05 5.81
CA ASN A 318 21.86 -9.28 4.51
C ASN A 318 23.40 -9.13 4.55
N ALA A 319 23.99 -8.91 5.72
CA ALA A 319 25.43 -8.85 5.97
C ALA A 319 26.00 -10.24 6.27
#